data_AF-A0A3B3Y3W2-F1
#
_entry.id   AF-A0A3B3Y3W2-F1
#
_cell.length_a   1.000
_cell.length_b   1.000
_cell.length_c   1.000
_cell.angle_alpha   90.00
_cell.angle_beta   90.00
_cell.angle_gamma   90.00
#
_symmetry.space_group_name_H-M   'P 1'
#
loop_
_entity.id
_entity.type
_entity.pdbx_description
1 polymer ?
#
loop_
_entity_poly.entity_id
_entity_poly.type
_entity_poly.pdbx_seq_one_letter_code
_entity_poly.pdbx_strand_id
1 'polypeptide(L)'
;MAHIHYKFSSKLSYDTVVFDGPNISLTDLKKQIMGREKLRAGDCDLQIINAQTKEEFTEDGGHIPKGSSVIVRRIPLIGVKSSSNSKTNHKYVERSDVQIPKAFGSHRAHTL
;
A
#
# COMPACT_ATOMS: atom_id res chain seq x y z
N MET A 1 15.39 21.03 1.32
CA MET A 1 14.22 20.15 1.10
C MET A 1 14.46 18.80 1.75
N ALA A 2 13.58 18.41 2.66
CA ALA A 2 13.55 17.07 3.22
C ALA A 2 12.58 16.20 2.41
N HIS A 3 12.81 14.90 2.38
CA HIS A 3 11.93 13.96 1.72
C HIS A 3 11.80 12.66 2.50
N ILE A 4 10.64 12.02 2.39
CA ILE A 4 10.36 10.67 2.89
C ILE A 4 10.11 9.77 1.69
N HIS A 5 10.75 8.60 1.70
CA HIS A 5 10.48 7.54 0.73
C HIS A 5 9.34 6.69 1.27
N TYR A 6 8.26 6.56 0.52
CA TYR A 6 7.14 5.71 0.90
C TYR A 6 6.79 4.74 -0.21
N LYS A 7 6.26 3.58 0.13
CA LYS A 7 5.56 2.73 -0.84
C LYS A 7 4.29 2.16 -0.25
N PHE A 8 3.28 1.95 -1.07
CA PHE A 8 2.16 1.13 -0.67
C PHE A 8 2.59 -0.32 -0.56
N SER A 9 2.08 -1.07 0.42
CA SER A 9 2.36 -2.50 0.54
C SER A 9 1.96 -3.30 -0.71
N SER A 10 1.00 -2.79 -1.48
CA SER A 10 0.54 -3.34 -2.76
C SER A 10 1.40 -2.94 -3.96
N LYS A 11 2.30 -1.96 -3.82
CA LYS A 11 3.19 -1.47 -4.88
C LYS A 11 4.63 -1.92 -4.60
N LEU A 12 5.39 -2.13 -5.68
CA LEU A 12 6.82 -2.42 -5.58
C LEU A 12 7.66 -1.13 -5.54
N SER A 13 7.21 -0.10 -6.27
CA SER A 13 7.90 1.18 -6.42
C SER A 13 7.72 2.09 -5.21
N TYR A 14 8.78 2.85 -4.91
CA TYR A 14 8.78 3.91 -3.92
C TYR A 14 8.45 5.24 -4.58
N ASP A 15 7.61 6.02 -3.90
CA ASP A 15 7.30 7.40 -4.18
C ASP A 15 7.93 8.28 -3.09
N THR A 16 8.02 9.58 -3.37
CA THR A 16 8.62 10.55 -2.44
C THR A 16 7.64 11.64 -2.06
N VAL A 17 7.49 11.85 -0.76
CA VAL A 17 6.86 13.05 -0.21
C VAL A 17 7.94 14.07 0.12
N VAL A 18 7.78 15.29 -0.36
CA VAL A 18 8.70 16.40 -0.06
C VAL A 18 8.04 17.29 0.99
N PHE A 19 8.80 17.64 2.02
CA PHE A 19 8.33 18.52 3.08
C PHE A 19 9.45 19.46 3.51
N ASP A 20 9.07 20.55 4.15
CA ASP A 20 10.00 21.49 4.74
C ASP A 20 10.04 21.29 6.26
N GLY A 21 11.22 20.99 6.79
CA GLY A 21 11.41 20.67 8.21
C GLY A 21 12.35 19.49 8.49
N PRO A 22 12.75 19.28 9.75
CA PRO A 22 13.60 18.17 10.16
C PRO A 22 12.87 16.83 10.24
N ASN A 23 11.59 16.86 10.60
CA ASN A 23 10.69 15.71 10.72
C ASN A 23 9.29 16.12 10.25
N ILE A 24 8.49 15.11 9.89
CA ILE A 24 7.09 15.27 9.50
C ILE A 24 6.21 14.52 10.50
N SER A 25 5.12 15.15 10.93
CA SER A 25 4.12 14.49 11.76
C SER A 25 3.41 13.40 10.97
N LEU A 26 3.08 12.29 11.63
CA LEU A 26 2.33 11.19 11.03
C LEU A 26 1.08 11.66 10.28
N THR A 27 0.29 12.54 10.90
CA THR A 27 -0.95 13.08 10.32
C THR A 27 -0.70 13.88 9.03
N ASP A 28 0.37 14.68 8.98
CA ASP A 28 0.71 15.45 7.78
C ASP A 28 1.17 14.54 6.64
N LEU A 29 2.03 13.56 6.96
CA LEU A 29 2.47 12.55 6.00
C LEU A 29 1.29 11.78 5.41
N LYS A 30 0.34 11.33 6.26
CA LYS A 30 -0.90 10.69 5.80
C LYS A 30 -1.67 11.60 4.85
N LYS A 31 -1.89 12.87 5.21
CA LYS A 31 -2.63 13.84 4.38
C LYS A 31 -1.97 14.07 3.02
N GLN A 32 -0.65 14.24 2.98
CA GLN A 32 0.08 14.40 1.72
C GLN A 32 -0.05 13.18 0.81
N ILE A 33 0.08 11.97 1.37
CA ILE A 33 -0.07 10.73 0.61
C ILE A 33 -1.51 10.55 0.12
N MET A 34 -2.51 10.81 0.97
CA MET A 34 -3.93 10.78 0.59
C MET A 34 -4.24 11.71 -0.59
N GLY A 35 -3.74 12.95 -0.52
CA GLY A 35 -3.93 13.94 -1.59
C GLY A 35 -3.24 13.55 -2.90
N ARG A 36 -2.00 13.03 -2.80
CA ARG A 36 -1.20 12.64 -3.97
C ARG A 36 -1.77 11.41 -4.68
N GLU A 37 -2.22 10.42 -3.93
CA GLU A 37 -2.82 9.18 -4.46
C GLU A 37 -4.34 9.33 -4.70
N LYS A 38 -4.91 10.52 -4.48
CA LYS A 38 -6.35 10.84 -4.65
C LYS A 38 -7.27 9.85 -3.93
N LEU A 39 -6.86 9.44 -2.72
CA LEU A 39 -7.63 8.53 -1.89
C LEU A 39 -8.78 9.26 -1.21
N ARG A 40 -9.92 8.59 -1.09
CA ARG A 40 -11.08 9.11 -0.36
C ARG A 40 -10.86 8.94 1.14
N ALA A 41 -10.61 10.05 1.83
CA ALA A 41 -10.38 10.07 3.28
C ALA A 41 -11.56 9.53 4.12
N GLY A 42 -12.77 9.46 3.56
CA GLY A 42 -13.95 8.88 4.24
C GLY A 42 -14.05 7.36 4.16
N ASP A 43 -13.36 6.72 3.21
CA ASP A 43 -13.50 5.27 2.97
C ASP A 43 -12.35 4.46 3.59
N CYS A 44 -11.17 5.08 3.72
CA CYS A 44 -9.97 4.41 4.21
C CYS A 44 -9.08 5.37 5.01
N ASP A 45 -8.38 4.86 6.02
CA ASP A 45 -7.21 5.49 6.63
C ASP A 45 -5.91 4.82 6.14
N LEU A 46 -4.77 5.45 6.42
CA LEU A 46 -3.45 4.94 6.13
C LEU A 46 -2.72 4.56 7.42
N GLN A 47 -2.23 3.33 7.48
CA GLN A 47 -1.28 2.88 8.50
C GLN A 47 0.13 3.02 7.95
N ILE A 48 1.03 3.61 8.75
CA ILE A 48 2.43 3.90 8.37
C ILE A 48 3.36 3.04 9.21
N ILE A 49 4.21 2.27 8.55
CA ILE A 49 5.16 1.34 9.18
C ILE A 49 6.56 1.68 8.69
N ASN A 50 7.55 1.71 9.57
CA ASN A 50 8.95 1.87 9.18
C ASN A 50 9.41 0.67 8.33
N ALA A 51 9.99 0.92 7.16
CA ALA A 51 10.44 -0.15 6.26
C ALA A 51 11.64 -0.93 6.80
N GLN A 52 12.45 -0.32 7.66
CA GLN A 52 13.66 -0.91 8.23
C GLN A 52 13.35 -1.64 9.54
N THR A 53 12.81 -0.93 10.54
CA THR A 53 12.55 -1.51 11.87
C THR A 53 11.24 -2.29 11.95
N LYS A 54 10.34 -2.10 10.97
CA LYS A 54 8.98 -2.65 10.96
C LYS A 54 8.11 -2.16 12.13
N GLU A 55 8.50 -1.07 12.77
CA GLU A 55 7.72 -0.43 13.81
C GLU A 55 6.59 0.42 13.21
N GLU A 56 5.44 0.40 13.86
CA GLU A 56 4.28 1.20 13.47
C GLU A 56 4.37 2.60 14.09
N PHE A 57 4.14 3.62 13.27
CA PHE A 57 3.99 4.98 13.77
C PHE A 57 2.55 5.20 14.21
N THR A 58 2.36 5.49 15.50
CA THR A 58 1.06 5.82 16.12
C THR A 58 0.94 7.33 16.39
N GLU A 59 -0.30 7.81 16.56
CA GLU A 59 -0.59 9.25 16.69
C GLU A 59 0.02 9.91 17.94
N ASP A 60 0.33 9.14 18.99
CA ASP A 60 0.82 9.64 20.28
C ASP A 60 2.31 10.04 20.26
N GLY A 61 3.07 9.65 19.23
CA GLY A 61 4.52 9.94 19.16
C GLY A 61 5.16 9.87 17.78
N GLY A 62 4.36 9.73 16.71
CA GLY A 62 4.86 9.48 15.37
C GLY A 62 5.43 10.72 14.66
N HIS A 63 6.68 11.09 14.98
CA HIS A 63 7.47 11.99 14.12
C HIS A 63 8.39 11.16 13.24
N ILE A 64 8.20 11.24 11.92
CA ILE A 64 9.05 10.54 10.96
C ILE A 64 10.21 11.47 10.58
N PRO A 65 11.47 11.08 10.84
CA PRO A 65 12.63 11.89 10.47
C PRO A 65 12.86 11.87 8.95
N LYS A 66 13.43 12.96 8.42
CA LYS A 66 13.81 13.06 7.00
C LYS A 66 14.67 11.87 6.55
N GLY A 67 14.47 11.42 5.31
CA GLY A 67 15.20 10.29 4.73
C GLY A 67 14.72 8.92 5.18
N SER A 68 13.68 8.83 6.02
CA SER A 68 13.09 7.54 6.39
C SER A 68 12.40 6.88 5.20
N SER A 69 12.42 5.55 5.20
CA SER A 69 11.64 4.73 4.29
C SER A 69 10.46 4.13 5.03
N VAL A 70 9.24 4.34 4.54
CA VAL A 70 8.01 3.84 5.17
C VAL A 70 7.17 3.00 4.21
N ILE A 71 6.40 2.09 4.78
CA ILE A 71 5.43 1.25 4.10
C ILE A 71 4.04 1.73 4.51
N VAL A 72 3.21 2.00 3.51
CA VAL A 72 1.85 2.50 3.67
C VAL A 72 0.86 1.35 3.44
N ARG A 73 -0.08 1.17 4.36
CA ARG A 73 -1.19 0.22 4.24
C ARG A 73 -2.53 0.95 4.32
N ARG A 74 -3.49 0.55 3.49
CA ARG A 74 -4.86 1.08 3.54
C ARG A 74 -5.67 0.29 4.57
N ILE A 75 -6.29 0.99 5.50
CA ILE A 75 -7.20 0.44 6.50
C ILE A 75 -8.61 0.92 6.16
N PRO A 76 -9.56 0.02 5.87
CA PRO A 76 -10.91 0.44 5.53
C PRO A 76 -11.64 0.97 6.79
N LEU A 77 -12.39 2.06 6.66
CA LEU A 77 -13.06 2.74 7.77
C LEU A 77 -14.46 2.16 8.11
N ILE A 78 -14.69 0.89 7.80
CA ILE A 78 -16.01 0.26 7.89
C ILE A 78 -16.41 0.06 9.35
N GLY A 79 -17.22 0.99 9.88
CA GLY A 79 -18.33 0.74 10.81
C GLY A 79 -18.10 -0.03 12.12
N VAL A 80 -16.89 -0.40 12.50
CA VAL A 80 -16.62 -1.03 13.80
C VAL A 80 -15.46 -0.32 14.49
N LYS A 81 -15.76 0.24 15.65
CA LYS A 81 -14.77 0.70 16.62
C LYS A 81 -13.96 -0.54 17.02
N SER A 82 -12.75 -0.71 16.52
CA SER A 82 -11.86 -1.77 17.00
C SER A 82 -10.42 -1.33 16.87
N SER A 83 -9.94 -0.83 18.01
CA SER A 83 -8.55 -0.77 18.41
C SER A 83 -7.82 -2.07 18.07
N SER A 84 -6.56 -1.93 17.68
CA SER A 84 -5.47 -2.90 17.87
C SER A 84 -5.56 -4.30 17.22
N ASN A 85 -4.72 -4.49 16.21
CA ASN A 85 -4.00 -5.73 15.87
C ASN A 85 -4.82 -6.90 15.25
N SER A 86 -4.71 -7.06 13.93
CA SER A 86 -4.86 -8.37 13.29
C SER A 86 -3.85 -8.50 12.17
N LYS A 87 -2.69 -9.01 12.55
CA LYS A 87 -1.72 -9.73 11.72
C LYS A 87 -2.47 -10.70 10.79
N THR A 88 -2.68 -10.35 9.52
CA THR A 88 -3.01 -11.32 8.48
C THR A 88 -1.89 -11.33 7.45
N ASN A 89 -1.08 -12.39 7.54
CA ASN A 89 -0.14 -12.80 6.50
C ASN A 89 -0.94 -13.13 5.24
N HIS A 90 -1.12 -12.18 4.34
CA HIS A 90 -1.49 -12.53 2.98
C HIS A 90 -0.22 -13.04 2.30
N LYS A 91 -0.06 -14.38 2.26
CA LYS A 91 0.89 -15.06 1.38
C LYS A 91 0.76 -14.44 -0.01
N TYR A 92 1.87 -13.93 -0.52
CA TYR A 92 2.04 -13.64 -1.93
C TYR A 92 1.98 -15.00 -2.62
N VAL A 93 0.83 -15.33 -3.21
CA VAL A 93 0.77 -16.48 -4.13
C VAL A 93 1.57 -16.05 -5.35
N GLU A 94 2.62 -16.82 -5.60
CA GLU A 94 3.54 -16.67 -6.72
C GLU A 94 2.73 -16.59 -8.02
N ARG A 95 2.95 -15.52 -8.80
CA ARG A 95 2.51 -15.44 -10.19
C ARG A 95 3.66 -15.90 -11.07
N SER A 96 3.45 -17.04 -11.70
CA SER A 96 4.21 -17.65 -12.81
C SER A 96 3.24 -18.71 -13.35
N ASP A 97 2.85 -18.83 -14.62
CA ASP A 97 3.25 -18.18 -15.85
C ASP A 97 2.12 -18.33 -16.90
N VAL A 98 2.19 -17.55 -17.97
CA VAL A 98 1.23 -17.50 -19.08
C VAL A 98 1.26 -18.77 -19.93
N GLN A 99 0.10 -19.33 -20.29
CA GLN A 99 0.01 -20.19 -21.49
C GLN A 99 -1.28 -19.97 -22.30
N ILE A 100 -1.17 -18.97 -23.20
CA ILE A 100 -1.62 -18.87 -24.61
C ILE A 100 -2.79 -19.79 -25.05
N PRO A 101 -3.88 -19.25 -25.62
CA PRO A 101 -4.86 -20.05 -26.35
C PRO A 101 -4.33 -20.39 -27.75
N LYS A 102 -4.29 -21.68 -28.12
CA LYS A 102 -4.19 -22.10 -29.53
C LYS A 102 -5.32 -23.06 -29.87
N ALA A 103 -6.19 -22.56 -30.73
CA ALA A 103 -7.19 -23.32 -31.46
C ALA A 103 -6.55 -24.21 -32.52
N PHE A 104 -6.98 -25.47 -32.58
CA PHE A 104 -7.06 -26.32 -33.77
C PHE A 104 -8.24 -27.27 -33.45
N GLY A 105 -9.41 -27.20 -34.10
CA GLY A 105 -9.58 -27.37 -35.53
C GLY A 105 -9.64 -28.85 -35.86
N SER A 106 -10.80 -29.49 -35.74
CA SER A 106 -11.08 -30.74 -36.45
C SER A 106 -12.54 -30.82 -36.85
N HIS A 107 -12.75 -30.42 -38.10
CA HIS A 107 -13.80 -30.89 -38.99
C HIS A 107 -14.02 -32.42 -38.93
N ARG A 108 -15.27 -32.86 -39.00
CA ARG A 108 -15.78 -33.72 -40.09
C ARG A 108 -17.27 -33.99 -39.87
N ALA A 109 -18.07 -33.51 -40.82
CA ALA A 109 -19.43 -33.95 -41.08
C ALA A 109 -19.41 -35.32 -41.79
N HIS A 110 -20.44 -36.16 -41.61
CA HIS A 110 -21.46 -36.47 -42.63
C HIS A 110 -22.41 -37.59 -42.16
N THR A 111 -23.69 -37.34 -42.45
CA THR A 111 -24.82 -38.24 -42.77
C THR A 111 -24.56 -39.74 -42.95
N LEU A 112 -25.40 -40.59 -42.34
CA LEU A 112 -26.62 -41.19 -42.92
C LEU A 112 -27.47 -41.79 -41.80
#